data_AF-A0A976HP27-F1
#
_entry.id   AF-A0A976HP27-F1
#
_cell.length_a   1.000
_cell.length_b   1.000
_cell.length_c   1.000
_cell.angle_alpha   90.00
_cell.angle_beta   90.00
_cell.angle_gamma   90.00
#
_symmetry.space_group_name_H-M   'P 1'
#
loop_
_entity.id
_entity.type
_entity.pdbx_description
1 polymer ?
#
loop_
_entity_poly.entity_id
_entity_poly.type
_entity_poly.pdbx_seq_one_letter_code
_entity_poly.pdbx_strand_id
1 'polypeptide(L)'
;MDSLTHTLADFLRQHIRTVPDWPEKGVQFRDITPLLQNPRVFRVLIDAFVHRYMEGGMRPDVVAGLDARGFILGSVIAYELGLGFVPIRKKGKLPFTTVEETYELEYGSATVELHTDAVKPGQRVLLIDDLIATGGTMMAGKKLLEKLGATVMEGAAIVDLPELQGSARLKAAGLPLFTLVNFAGH
;
A
#
# COMPACT_ATOMS: atom_id res chain seq x y z
N MET A 1 -31.84 -17.55 -13.55
CA MET A 1 -31.36 -18.34 -12.41
C MET A 1 -29.93 -17.90 -12.16
N ASP A 2 -29.80 -17.09 -11.10
CA ASP A 2 -28.68 -16.31 -10.57
C ASP A 2 -27.70 -15.59 -11.53
N SER A 3 -27.83 -14.27 -11.47
CA SER A 3 -27.15 -13.21 -12.17
C SER A 3 -25.64 -13.14 -11.86
N LEU A 4 -24.82 -13.18 -12.91
CA LEU A 4 -23.39 -12.86 -12.87
C LEU A 4 -23.15 -11.36 -12.67
N THR A 5 -23.38 -10.84 -11.46
CA THR A 5 -22.74 -9.59 -11.02
C THR A 5 -21.33 -9.93 -10.57
N HIS A 6 -20.35 -9.83 -11.47
CA HIS A 6 -18.95 -9.86 -11.07
C HIS A 6 -18.62 -8.56 -10.34
N THR A 7 -18.20 -8.65 -9.07
CA THR A 7 -17.73 -7.47 -8.36
C THR A 7 -16.36 -7.05 -8.89
N LEU A 8 -15.97 -5.78 -8.70
CA LEU A 8 -14.60 -5.32 -8.98
C LEU A 8 -13.57 -6.21 -8.27
N ALA A 9 -13.85 -6.60 -7.02
CA ALA A 9 -12.98 -7.47 -6.24
C ALA A 9 -12.78 -8.84 -6.91
N ASP A 10 -13.85 -9.47 -7.41
CA ASP A 10 -13.75 -10.76 -8.12
C ASP A 10 -12.95 -10.63 -9.43
N PHE A 11 -13.19 -9.55 -10.16
CA PHE A 11 -12.49 -9.26 -11.41
C PHE A 11 -10.99 -9.04 -11.22
N LEU A 12 -10.58 -8.40 -10.12
CA LEU A 12 -9.16 -8.22 -9.78
C LEU A 12 -8.56 -9.53 -9.24
N ARG A 13 -9.30 -10.26 -8.39
CA ARG A 13 -8.82 -11.49 -7.73
C ARG A 13 -8.39 -12.56 -8.73
N GLN A 14 -9.12 -12.76 -9.82
CA GLN A 14 -8.78 -13.77 -10.84
C GLN A 14 -7.45 -13.50 -11.58
N HIS A 15 -6.90 -12.28 -11.46
CA HIS A 15 -5.64 -11.89 -12.08
C HIS A 15 -4.46 -11.88 -11.10
N ILE A 16 -4.68 -12.27 -9.84
CA ILE A 16 -3.62 -12.42 -8.83
C ILE A 16 -3.29 -13.90 -8.73
N ARG A 17 -2.01 -14.24 -8.95
CA ARG A 17 -1.53 -15.63 -8.87
C ARG A 17 -1.18 -15.96 -7.43
N THR A 18 -1.54 -17.15 -6.97
CA THR A 18 -1.00 -17.71 -5.72
C THR A 18 0.19 -18.59 -6.03
N VAL A 19 1.32 -18.31 -5.39
CA VAL A 19 2.55 -19.13 -5.46
C VAL A 19 2.72 -19.81 -4.10
N PRO A 20 2.51 -21.14 -4.01
CA PRO A 20 2.65 -21.85 -2.74
C PRO A 20 4.13 -21.99 -2.35
N ASP A 21 4.37 -22.09 -1.04
CA ASP A 21 5.67 -22.38 -0.43
C ASP A 21 6.78 -21.38 -0.83
N TRP A 22 6.41 -20.11 -1.01
CA TRP A 22 7.35 -19.02 -1.29
C TRP A 22 7.07 -17.82 -0.39
N PRO A 23 8.10 -17.14 0.15
CA PRO A 23 9.52 -17.45 0.02
C PRO A 23 9.96 -18.67 0.82
N GLU A 24 9.09 -19.18 1.70
CA GLU A 24 9.34 -20.31 2.58
C GLU A 24 8.13 -21.26 2.61
N LYS A 25 8.37 -22.50 3.06
CA LYS A 25 7.34 -23.54 3.13
C LYS A 25 6.18 -23.11 4.02
N GLY A 26 4.95 -23.31 3.54
CA GLY A 26 3.70 -22.95 4.22
C GLY A 26 3.08 -21.64 3.75
N VAL A 27 3.87 -20.72 3.18
CA VAL A 27 3.39 -19.39 2.77
C VAL A 27 2.64 -19.45 1.45
N GLN A 28 1.48 -18.79 1.38
CA GLN A 28 0.69 -18.61 0.17
C GLN A 28 0.92 -17.21 -0.44
N PHE A 29 2.00 -17.06 -1.22
CA PHE A 29 2.37 -15.77 -1.77
C PHE A 29 1.40 -15.27 -2.84
N ARG A 30 0.95 -14.01 -2.69
CA ARG A 30 0.05 -13.35 -3.65
C ARG A 30 0.85 -12.52 -4.63
N ASP A 31 1.09 -13.11 -5.79
CA ASP A 31 1.80 -12.48 -6.89
C ASP A 31 0.85 -11.63 -7.74
N ILE A 32 1.00 -10.31 -7.61
CA ILE A 32 0.23 -9.31 -8.36
C ILE A 32 0.78 -9.06 -9.78
N THR A 33 1.92 -9.65 -10.15
CA THR A 33 2.54 -9.32 -11.44
C THR A 33 1.68 -9.64 -12.67
N PRO A 34 0.87 -10.73 -12.73
CA PRO A 34 -0.02 -10.96 -13.86
C PRO A 34 -1.13 -9.91 -13.97
N LEU A 35 -1.61 -9.40 -12.83
CA LEU A 35 -2.56 -8.28 -12.77
C LEU A 35 -1.94 -7.04 -13.42
N LEU A 36 -0.71 -6.69 -13.03
CA LEU A 36 0.01 -5.52 -13.56
C LEU A 36 0.36 -5.67 -15.05
N GLN A 37 0.65 -6.88 -15.52
CA GLN A 37 0.97 -7.16 -16.92
C GLN A 37 -0.23 -7.05 -17.86
N ASN A 38 -1.45 -7.22 -17.35
CA ASN A 38 -2.65 -7.09 -18.17
C ASN A 38 -3.07 -5.60 -18.25
N PRO A 39 -2.95 -4.93 -19.41
CA PRO A 39 -3.18 -3.49 -19.51
C PRO A 39 -4.60 -3.07 -19.16
N ARG A 40 -5.61 -3.92 -19.45
CA ARG A 40 -7.00 -3.62 -19.11
C ARG A 40 -7.24 -3.72 -17.62
N VAL A 41 -6.70 -4.76 -16.98
CA VAL A 41 -6.88 -5.00 -15.55
C VAL A 41 -6.11 -3.96 -14.75
N PHE A 42 -4.89 -3.62 -15.17
CA PHE A 42 -4.11 -2.58 -14.50
C PHE A 42 -4.78 -1.20 -14.59
N ARG A 43 -5.36 -0.85 -15.75
CA ARG A 43 -6.18 0.38 -15.87
C ARG A 43 -7.35 0.37 -14.88
N VAL A 44 -8.14 -0.71 -14.86
CA VAL A 44 -9.27 -0.85 -13.92
C VAL A 44 -8.83 -0.75 -12.46
N LEU A 45 -7.68 -1.33 -12.12
CA LEU A 45 -7.09 -1.23 -10.78
C LEU A 45 -6.78 0.23 -10.40
N ILE A 46 -6.08 0.95 -11.28
CA ILE A 46 -5.69 2.34 -11.04
C ILE A 46 -6.93 3.23 -10.97
N ASP A 47 -7.88 3.08 -11.90
CA ASP A 47 -9.13 3.86 -11.94
C ASP A 47 -9.92 3.69 -10.63
N ALA A 48 -9.91 2.51 -10.02
CA ALA A 48 -10.57 2.27 -8.74
C ALA A 48 -9.97 3.11 -7.60
N PHE A 49 -8.63 3.25 -7.54
CA PHE A 49 -7.98 4.13 -6.57
C PHE A 49 -8.20 5.61 -6.94
N VAL A 50 -8.01 5.98 -8.20
CA VAL A 50 -8.15 7.37 -8.65
C VAL A 50 -9.56 7.88 -8.36
N HIS A 51 -10.62 7.15 -8.74
CA HIS A 51 -12.00 7.55 -8.46
C HIS A 51 -12.28 7.76 -6.97
N ARG A 52 -11.67 6.96 -6.08
CA ARG A 52 -11.82 7.13 -4.63
C ARG A 52 -11.21 8.45 -4.12
N TYR A 53 -10.11 8.87 -4.72
CA TYR A 53 -9.29 10.00 -4.23
C TYR A 53 -9.36 11.25 -5.13
N MET A 54 -10.19 11.24 -6.19
CA MET A 54 -10.22 12.32 -7.17
C MET A 54 -10.80 13.61 -6.59
N GLU A 55 -11.83 13.52 -5.75
CA GLU A 55 -12.64 14.67 -5.31
C GLU A 55 -13.03 14.63 -3.83
N GLY A 56 -13.46 15.78 -3.32
CA GLY A 56 -14.04 15.93 -1.99
C GLY A 56 -13.05 15.72 -0.84
N GLY A 57 -13.60 15.37 0.33
CA GLY A 57 -12.84 15.19 1.57
C GLY A 57 -11.79 14.08 1.55
N MET A 58 -11.70 13.27 0.49
CA MET A 58 -10.73 12.17 0.36
C MET A 58 -9.54 12.49 -0.54
N ARG A 59 -9.51 13.65 -1.22
CA ARG A 59 -8.38 14.02 -2.08
C ARG A 59 -7.10 14.30 -1.25
N PRO A 60 -5.97 13.60 -1.50
CA PRO A 60 -4.70 13.85 -0.83
C PRO A 60 -3.93 15.03 -1.44
N ASP A 61 -2.96 15.54 -0.69
CA ASP A 61 -2.00 16.54 -1.16
C ASP A 61 -0.78 15.89 -1.81
N VAL A 62 -0.45 14.66 -1.38
CA VAL A 62 0.71 13.89 -1.84
C VAL A 62 0.46 12.39 -1.64
N VAL A 63 1.06 11.57 -2.49
CA VAL A 63 1.02 10.10 -2.36
C VAL A 63 2.39 9.61 -1.92
N ALA A 64 2.45 8.84 -0.85
CA ALA A 64 3.65 8.14 -0.43
C ALA A 64 3.54 6.65 -0.77
N GLY A 65 4.58 6.07 -1.35
CA GLY A 65 4.64 4.63 -1.68
C GLY A 65 5.69 3.92 -0.83
N LEU A 66 5.42 2.66 -0.47
CA LEU A 66 6.38 1.78 0.20
C LEU A 66 7.18 0.94 -0.81
N ASP A 67 8.48 0.80 -0.56
CA ASP A 67 9.42 0.09 -1.44
C ASP A 67 9.14 -1.43 -1.47
N ALA A 68 9.07 -2.10 -2.63
CA ALA A 68 9.16 -1.55 -4.00
C ALA A 68 7.82 -1.52 -4.70
N ARG A 69 6.93 -2.47 -4.38
CA ARG A 69 5.72 -2.72 -5.17
C ARG A 69 4.68 -1.63 -4.94
N GLY A 70 4.65 -1.01 -3.75
CA GLY A 70 3.89 0.21 -3.51
C GLY A 70 4.26 1.38 -4.43
N PHE A 71 5.48 1.43 -4.96
CA PHE A 71 5.87 2.49 -5.91
C PHE A 71 5.13 2.38 -7.24
N ILE A 72 4.87 1.15 -7.71
CA ILE A 72 4.21 0.91 -9.00
C ILE A 72 2.83 1.56 -8.99
N LEU A 73 2.08 1.35 -7.91
CA LEU A 73 0.74 1.88 -7.75
C LEU A 73 0.77 3.35 -7.36
N GLY A 74 1.54 3.68 -6.31
CA GLY A 74 1.57 5.02 -5.74
C GLY A 74 2.02 6.07 -6.74
N SER A 75 3.01 5.77 -7.58
CA SER A 75 3.48 6.71 -8.61
C SER A 75 2.44 6.97 -9.70
N VAL A 76 1.73 5.92 -10.17
CA VAL A 76 0.68 6.08 -11.19
C VAL A 76 -0.55 6.78 -10.62
N ILE A 77 -0.94 6.47 -9.39
CA ILE A 77 -2.04 7.18 -8.69
C ILE A 77 -1.69 8.65 -8.50
N ALA A 78 -0.46 8.96 -8.05
CA ALA A 78 0.00 10.34 -7.92
C ALA A 78 -0.06 11.09 -9.25
N TYR A 79 0.41 10.45 -10.32
CA TYR A 79 0.40 11.01 -11.67
C TYR A 79 -1.03 11.31 -12.15
N GLU A 80 -1.94 10.34 -12.08
CA GLU A 80 -3.34 10.50 -12.54
C GLU A 80 -4.10 11.54 -11.70
N LEU A 81 -3.77 11.69 -10.41
CA LEU A 81 -4.34 12.73 -9.56
C LEU A 81 -3.66 14.10 -9.72
N GLY A 82 -2.55 14.21 -10.45
CA GLY A 82 -1.77 15.45 -10.58
C GLY A 82 -1.07 15.88 -9.28
N LEU A 83 -0.56 14.93 -8.51
CA LEU A 83 0.07 15.12 -7.20
C LEU A 83 1.54 14.72 -7.21
N GLY A 84 2.27 15.14 -6.17
CA GLY A 84 3.63 14.65 -5.91
C GLY A 84 3.64 13.19 -5.44
N PHE A 85 4.76 12.50 -5.71
CA PHE A 85 5.03 11.16 -5.22
C PHE A 85 6.24 11.16 -4.28
N VAL A 86 6.12 10.46 -3.14
CA VAL A 86 7.14 10.36 -2.10
C VAL A 86 7.53 8.89 -1.88
N PRO A 87 8.79 8.49 -2.16
CA PRO A 87 9.23 7.13 -1.90
C PRO A 87 9.68 6.96 -0.43
N ILE A 88 9.12 5.97 0.26
CA ILE A 88 9.64 5.45 1.53
C ILE A 88 10.43 4.19 1.23
N ARG A 89 11.72 4.17 1.58
CA ARG A 89 12.65 3.13 1.14
C ARG A 89 13.25 2.34 2.28
N LYS A 90 13.78 1.16 1.96
CA LYS A 90 14.69 0.45 2.88
C LYS A 90 15.94 1.31 3.16
N LYS A 91 16.50 1.14 4.36
CA LYS A 91 17.70 1.85 4.80
C LYS A 91 18.84 1.88 3.76
N GLY A 92 19.44 3.05 3.57
CA GLY A 92 20.59 3.27 2.70
C GLY A 92 20.26 3.42 1.20
N LYS A 93 18.98 3.56 0.84
CA LYS A 93 18.55 3.75 -0.57
C LYS A 93 18.22 5.19 -0.93
N LEU A 94 18.07 6.07 0.06
CA LEU A 94 17.75 7.48 -0.10
C LEU A 94 19.02 8.32 0.05
N PRO A 95 19.36 9.20 -0.91
CA PRO A 95 20.68 9.88 -0.94
C PRO A 95 20.75 11.19 -0.15
N PHE A 96 19.63 11.66 0.40
CA PHE A 96 19.53 12.94 1.13
C PHE A 96 19.25 12.66 2.61
N THR A 97 19.16 13.68 3.46
CA THR A 97 18.94 13.51 4.90
C THR A 97 17.64 12.76 5.18
N THR A 98 17.70 11.73 6.03
CA THR A 98 16.56 10.84 6.32
C THR A 98 16.14 10.87 7.78
N VAL A 99 14.84 10.63 8.01
CA VAL A 99 14.33 10.06 9.26
C VAL A 99 14.16 8.55 9.09
N GLU A 100 14.33 7.81 10.18
CA GLU A 100 14.30 6.34 10.20
C GLU A 100 13.19 5.80 11.12
N GLU A 101 12.65 4.64 10.75
CA GLU A 101 11.77 3.83 11.59
C GLU A 101 12.13 2.36 11.46
N THR A 102 12.35 1.72 12.61
CA THR A 102 12.65 0.28 12.70
C THR A 102 11.42 -0.45 13.22
N TYR A 103 11.08 -1.57 12.59
CA TYR A 103 9.98 -2.44 12.99
C TYR A 103 10.42 -3.90 13.05
N GLU A 104 9.77 -4.65 13.92
CA GLU A 104 10.05 -6.07 14.16
C GLU A 104 9.41 -6.93 13.06
N LEU A 105 10.14 -7.96 12.66
CA LEU A 105 9.68 -9.08 11.86
C LEU A 105 9.58 -10.32 12.75
N GLU A 106 9.00 -11.40 12.24
CA GLU A 106 9.01 -12.70 12.94
C GLU A 106 10.44 -13.16 13.25
N TYR A 107 11.36 -12.91 12.31
CA TYR A 107 12.79 -13.17 12.46
C TYR A 107 13.59 -11.90 12.13
N GLY A 108 13.91 -11.13 13.18
CA GLY A 108 14.75 -9.93 13.09
C GLY A 108 13.98 -8.62 13.02
N SER A 109 14.60 -7.60 12.41
CA SER A 109 14.00 -6.28 12.24
C SER A 109 14.34 -5.70 10.87
N ALA A 110 13.51 -4.77 10.42
CA ALA A 110 13.73 -4.00 9.20
C ALA A 110 13.63 -2.51 9.49
N THR A 111 14.40 -1.71 8.77
CA THR A 111 14.40 -0.25 8.88
C THR A 111 14.02 0.37 7.55
N VAL A 112 13.07 1.30 7.60
CA VAL A 112 12.68 2.15 6.48
C VAL A 112 13.07 3.61 6.75
N GLU A 113 13.27 4.35 5.68
CA GLU A 113 13.72 5.73 5.65
C GLU A 113 12.81 6.59 4.78
N LEU A 114 12.71 7.86 5.15
CA LEU A 114 12.04 8.90 4.40
C LEU A 114 12.91 10.16 4.41
N HIS A 115 13.03 10.87 3.28
CA HIS A 115 13.75 12.15 3.24
C HIS A 115 13.06 13.18 4.14
N THR A 116 13.84 13.98 4.86
CA THR A 116 13.32 14.97 5.83
C THR A 116 12.52 16.10 5.19
N ASP A 117 12.68 16.32 3.88
CA ASP A 117 12.00 17.34 3.09
C ASP A 117 10.88 16.77 2.18
N ALA A 118 10.59 15.48 2.29
CA ALA A 118 9.64 14.80 1.41
C ALA A 118 8.19 15.28 1.61
N VAL A 119 7.84 15.72 2.81
CA VAL A 119 6.51 16.21 3.17
C VAL A 119 6.62 17.45 4.06
N LYS A 120 5.55 18.24 4.11
CA LYS A 120 5.41 19.43 4.95
C LYS A 120 4.42 19.17 6.09
N PRO A 121 4.59 19.84 7.25
CA PRO A 121 3.61 19.78 8.32
C PRO A 121 2.19 20.11 7.83
N GLY A 122 1.22 19.29 8.24
CA GLY A 122 -0.19 19.42 7.85
C GLY A 122 -0.54 18.84 6.47
N GLN A 123 0.42 18.43 5.64
CA GLN A 123 0.09 17.75 4.38
C GLN A 123 -0.65 16.44 4.63
N ARG A 124 -1.69 16.22 3.83
CA ARG A 124 -2.52 15.02 3.89
C ARG A 124 -1.97 13.98 2.92
N VAL A 125 -1.50 12.87 3.45
CA VAL A 125 -0.76 11.85 2.71
C VAL A 125 -1.62 10.61 2.51
N LEU A 126 -1.73 10.15 1.28
CA LEU A 126 -2.20 8.81 0.95
C LEU A 126 -1.00 7.85 0.96
N LEU A 127 -1.02 6.85 1.83
CA LEU A 127 0.07 5.87 1.95
C LEU A 127 -0.30 4.59 1.19
N ILE A 128 0.49 4.24 0.18
CA ILE A 128 0.23 3.12 -0.73
C ILE A 128 1.23 1.98 -0.54
N ASP A 129 0.71 0.77 -0.46
CA ASP A 129 1.47 -0.47 -0.68
C ASP A 129 0.71 -1.39 -1.64
N ASP A 130 1.30 -2.52 -2.02
CA ASP A 130 0.61 -3.50 -2.84
C ASP A 130 -0.28 -4.44 -2.03
N LEU A 131 0.17 -4.84 -0.84
CA LEU A 131 -0.52 -5.81 0.02
C LEU A 131 -0.32 -5.49 1.51
N ILE A 132 -1.35 -5.73 2.31
CA ILE A 132 -1.28 -5.70 3.78
C ILE A 132 -1.21 -7.13 4.31
N ALA A 133 -0.06 -7.48 4.90
CA ALA A 133 0.16 -8.74 5.61
C ALA A 133 0.08 -8.53 7.13
N THR A 134 1.21 -8.37 7.81
CA THR A 134 1.26 -8.06 9.26
C THR A 134 1.03 -6.57 9.56
N GLY A 135 1.06 -5.71 8.53
CA GLY A 135 0.90 -4.26 8.65
C GLY A 135 2.13 -3.50 9.15
N GLY A 136 3.24 -4.18 9.45
CA GLY A 136 4.45 -3.57 10.04
C GLY A 136 5.04 -2.45 9.20
N THR A 137 5.22 -2.67 7.89
CA THR A 137 5.80 -1.68 6.97
C THR A 137 4.90 -0.45 6.80
N MET A 138 3.59 -0.64 6.68
CA MET A 138 2.62 0.46 6.61
C MET A 138 2.58 1.27 7.90
N MET A 139 2.69 0.62 9.06
CA MET A 139 2.81 1.30 10.35
C MET A 139 4.10 2.14 10.44
N ALA A 140 5.23 1.59 10.00
CA ALA A 140 6.51 2.32 9.99
C ALA A 140 6.46 3.52 9.04
N GLY A 141 5.88 3.35 7.85
CA GLY A 141 5.66 4.45 6.90
C GLY A 141 4.77 5.55 7.49
N LYS A 142 3.68 5.19 8.18
CA LYS A 142 2.83 6.14 8.88
C LYS A 142 3.61 6.96 9.91
N LYS A 143 4.39 6.30 10.76
CA LYS A 143 5.21 6.96 11.80
C LYS A 143 6.24 7.92 11.20
N LEU A 144 6.90 7.55 10.10
CA LEU A 144 7.85 8.44 9.41
C LEU A 144 7.19 9.72 8.91
N LEU A 145 6.00 9.60 8.30
CA LEU A 145 5.25 10.75 7.80
C LEU A 145 4.77 11.65 8.97
N GLU A 146 4.28 11.05 10.05
CA GLU A 146 3.84 11.78 11.24
C GLU A 146 5.00 12.46 11.98
N LYS A 147 6.20 11.87 12.00
CA LYS A 147 7.42 12.52 12.51
C LYS A 147 7.76 13.83 11.80
N LEU A 148 7.44 13.93 10.52
CA LEU A 148 7.62 15.15 9.72
C LEU A 148 6.39 16.08 9.76
N GLY A 149 5.41 15.77 10.62
CA GLY A 149 4.22 16.58 10.85
C GLY A 149 3.11 16.39 9.80
N ALA A 150 3.24 15.42 8.89
CA ALA A 150 2.18 15.11 7.94
C ALA A 150 1.07 14.28 8.59
N THR A 151 -0.13 14.33 8.02
CA THR A 151 -1.28 13.51 8.44
C THR A 151 -1.52 12.42 7.42
N VAL A 152 -1.39 11.15 7.82
CA VAL A 152 -1.73 10.03 6.94
C VAL A 152 -3.24 9.83 6.95
N MET A 153 -3.89 10.12 5.83
CA MET A 153 -5.36 10.08 5.76
C MET A 153 -5.91 8.67 5.69
N GLU A 154 -5.21 7.79 4.98
CA GLU A 154 -5.61 6.42 4.69
C GLU A 154 -4.39 5.64 4.21
N GLY A 155 -4.29 4.39 4.65
CA GLY A 155 -3.42 3.40 4.03
C GLY A 155 -4.21 2.63 2.99
N ALA A 156 -3.70 2.49 1.77
CA ALA A 156 -4.40 1.74 0.73
C ALA A 156 -3.50 0.69 0.07
N ALA A 157 -4.12 -0.43 -0.31
CA ALA A 157 -3.44 -1.56 -0.94
C ALA A 157 -4.39 -2.32 -1.87
N ILE A 158 -3.82 -3.14 -2.76
CA ILE A 158 -4.65 -4.03 -3.60
C ILE A 158 -5.24 -5.13 -2.71
N VAL A 159 -4.38 -5.78 -1.93
CA VAL A 159 -4.70 -7.01 -1.20
C VAL A 159 -4.66 -6.81 0.32
N ASP A 160 -5.63 -7.36 1.02
CA ASP A 160 -5.55 -7.63 2.46
C ASP A 160 -5.47 -9.15 2.71
N LEU A 161 -4.69 -9.55 3.71
CA LEU A 161 -4.60 -10.91 4.25
C LEU A 161 -5.14 -10.92 5.69
N PRO A 162 -6.46 -11.02 5.90
CA PRO A 162 -7.07 -10.77 7.21
C PRO A 162 -6.61 -11.74 8.31
N GLU A 163 -6.23 -12.97 7.95
CA GLU A 163 -5.73 -13.98 8.89
C GLU A 163 -4.42 -13.57 9.58
N LEU A 164 -3.63 -12.68 8.94
CA LEU A 164 -2.41 -12.11 9.52
C LEU A 164 -2.66 -10.89 10.42
N GLN A 165 -3.93 -10.48 10.57
CA GLN A 165 -4.39 -9.43 11.47
C GLN A 165 -3.77 -8.03 11.27
N GLY A 166 -3.01 -7.81 10.19
CA GLY A 166 -2.33 -6.54 9.95
C GLY A 166 -3.30 -5.38 9.75
N SER A 167 -4.37 -5.59 8.98
CA SER A 167 -5.38 -4.54 8.77
C SER A 167 -6.13 -4.19 10.05
N ALA A 168 -6.41 -5.17 10.91
CA ALA A 168 -7.00 -4.93 12.23
C ALA A 168 -6.07 -4.11 13.13
N ARG A 169 -4.78 -4.45 13.17
CA ARG A 169 -3.75 -3.72 13.93
C ARG A 169 -3.60 -2.27 13.46
N LEU A 170 -3.59 -2.03 12.16
CA LEU A 170 -3.48 -0.70 11.57
C LEU A 170 -4.70 0.17 11.92
N LYS A 171 -5.91 -0.37 11.80
CA LYS A 171 -7.15 0.32 12.19
C LYS A 171 -7.18 0.65 13.69
N ALA A 172 -6.78 -0.29 14.55
CA ALA A 172 -6.70 -0.07 15.99
C ALA A 172 -5.71 1.05 16.36
N ALA A 173 -4.66 1.26 15.54
CA ALA A 173 -3.72 2.36 15.68
C ALA A 173 -4.18 3.67 15.01
N GLY A 174 -5.46 3.75 14.61
CA GLY A 174 -6.05 4.95 14.05
C GLY A 174 -5.71 5.22 12.59
N LEU A 175 -5.25 4.22 11.82
CA LEU A 175 -5.07 4.35 10.37
C LEU A 175 -6.29 3.77 9.63
N PRO A 176 -7.13 4.61 8.98
CA PRO A 176 -8.15 4.13 8.05
C PRO A 176 -7.49 3.34 6.92
N LEU A 177 -8.18 2.31 6.42
CA LEU A 177 -7.68 1.47 5.35
C LEU A 177 -8.68 1.31 4.21
N PHE A 178 -8.14 1.28 2.98
CA PHE A 178 -8.87 0.90 1.78
C PHE A 178 -8.15 -0.22 1.02
N THR A 179 -8.80 -1.38 0.91
CA THR A 179 -8.28 -2.52 0.14
C THR A 179 -9.32 -3.00 -0.86
N LEU A 180 -8.86 -3.54 -2.00
CA LEU A 180 -9.74 -3.93 -3.10
C LEU A 180 -10.09 -5.42 -3.09
N VAL A 181 -9.17 -6.27 -2.61
CA VAL A 181 -9.32 -7.73 -2.62
C VAL A 181 -8.85 -8.32 -1.30
N ASN A 182 -9.62 -9.25 -0.75
CA ASN A 182 -9.18 -10.09 0.36
C ASN A 182 -8.83 -11.50 -0.13
N PHE A 183 -7.78 -12.08 0.43
CA PHE A 183 -7.42 -13.50 0.27
C PHE A 183 -7.41 -14.21 1.63
N ALA A 184 -7.84 -15.47 1.65
CA ALA A 184 -7.68 -16.38 2.78
C ALA A 184 -6.32 -17.09 2.72
N GLY A 185 -5.79 -17.51 3.87
CA GLY A 185 -4.46 -18.10 4.03
C GLY A 185 -3.36 -17.09 4.37
N HIS A 186 -2.26 -17.62 4.90
CA HIS A 186 -1.04 -16.90 5.28
C HIS A 186 0.18 -17.37 4.47
#